data_AF-A0A5C8XC51-F1
#
_entry.id   AF-A0A5C8XC51-F1
#
_cell.length_a   1.000
_cell.length_b   1.000
_cell.length_c   1.000
_cell.angle_alpha   90.00
_cell.angle_beta   90.00
_cell.angle_gamma   90.00
#
_symmetry.space_group_name_H-M   'P 1'
#
loop_
_entity.id
_entity.type
_entity.pdbx_description
1 polymer ?
#
loop_
_entity_poly.entity_id
_entity_poly.type
_entity_poly.pdbx_seq_one_letter_code
_entity_poly.pdbx_strand_id
1 'polypeptide(L)'
;MKIKFKKEMTLDELIKWAWENPELVRGEKFYAQGKSNETYVYFHLYDGRKCILREYISADDTFEVEYEEEITEETVIPKLVKMYKDGKMSVYNDYSIKRSLLYSPKAYYILNDDLTMTLIWKDGELVE
;
A
#
# COMPACT_ATOMS: atom_id res chain seq x y z
N MET A 1 -9.06 -12.21 3.38
CA MET A 1 -7.73 -12.03 4.02
C MET A 1 -7.38 -10.56 4.28
N LYS A 2 -6.56 -10.29 5.30
CA LYS A 2 -5.90 -8.98 5.51
C LYS A 2 -4.41 -9.11 5.23
N ILE A 3 -3.83 -8.09 4.62
CA ILE A 3 -2.40 -8.06 4.27
C ILE A 3 -1.76 -6.80 4.85
N LYS A 4 -0.58 -6.99 5.43
CA LYS A 4 0.26 -5.89 5.88
C LYS A 4 1.11 -5.40 4.71
N PHE A 5 0.99 -4.13 4.39
CA PHE A 5 1.81 -3.43 3.42
C PHE A 5 2.86 -2.59 4.12
N LYS A 6 3.99 -2.44 3.44
CA LYS A 6 5.08 -1.55 3.82
C LYS A 6 5.45 -0.74 2.59
N LYS A 7 5.52 0.58 2.74
CA LYS A 7 5.95 1.46 1.65
C LYS A 7 6.78 2.61 2.20
N GLU A 8 7.82 2.96 1.47
CA GLU A 8 8.55 4.20 1.67
C GLU A 8 7.92 5.29 0.81
N MET A 9 7.67 6.46 1.40
CA MET A 9 7.04 7.60 0.73
C MET A 9 7.81 8.88 1.03
N THR A 10 7.93 9.77 0.05
CA THR A 10 8.33 11.16 0.30
C THR A 10 7.22 11.94 1.01
N LEU A 11 7.51 13.15 1.48
CA LEU A 11 6.52 13.97 2.18
C LEU A 11 5.23 14.20 1.38
N ASP A 12 5.33 14.52 0.08
CA ASP A 12 4.18 14.78 -0.78
C ASP A 12 3.38 13.50 -1.06
N GLU A 13 4.05 12.37 -1.27
CA GLU A 13 3.41 11.06 -1.42
C GLU A 13 2.66 10.65 -0.16
N LEU A 14 3.26 10.83 1.01
CA LEU A 14 2.63 10.54 2.30
C LEU A 14 1.36 11.37 2.49
N ILE A 15 1.41 12.68 2.25
CA ILE A 15 0.25 13.57 2.39
C ILE A 15 -0.88 13.15 1.44
N LYS A 16 -0.55 12.88 0.18
CA LYS A 16 -1.54 12.47 -0.82
C LYS A 16 -2.18 11.13 -0.44
N TRP A 17 -1.36 10.13 -0.12
CA TRP A 17 -1.83 8.80 0.28
C TRP A 17 -2.71 8.87 1.52
N ALA A 18 -2.31 9.64 2.53
CA ALA A 18 -3.08 9.81 3.77
C ALA A 18 -4.47 10.43 3.53
N TRP A 19 -4.60 11.35 2.57
CA TRP A 19 -5.89 11.96 2.25
C TRP A 19 -6.82 11.05 1.45
N GLU A 20 -6.23 10.16 0.65
CA GLU A 20 -6.92 9.08 -0.06
C GLU A 20 -7.36 7.97 0.89
N ASN A 21 -6.62 7.74 1.98
CA ASN A 21 -6.85 6.68 2.99
C ASN A 21 -7.00 7.23 4.42
N PRO A 22 -7.97 8.14 4.68
CA PRO A 22 -8.06 8.86 5.95
C PRO A 22 -8.28 7.95 7.16
N GLU A 23 -8.95 6.82 6.99
CA GLU A 23 -9.17 5.79 8.02
C GLU A 23 -7.87 5.10 8.49
N LEU A 24 -6.83 5.06 7.66
CA LEU A 24 -5.54 4.44 8.00
C LEU A 24 -4.60 5.38 8.77
N VAL A 25 -4.89 6.68 8.79
CA VAL A 25 -3.95 7.71 9.29
C VAL A 25 -4.48 8.56 10.45
N ARG A 26 -5.78 8.49 10.77
CA ARG A 26 -6.39 9.33 11.82
C ARG A 26 -5.70 9.12 13.16
N GLY A 27 -5.09 10.19 13.68
CA GLY A 27 -4.41 10.17 14.97
C GLY A 27 -2.99 9.61 14.91
N GLU A 28 -2.53 9.21 13.74
CA GLU A 28 -1.21 8.61 13.55
C GLU A 28 -0.11 9.65 13.35
N LYS A 29 1.11 9.25 13.74
CA LYS A 29 2.35 10.01 13.54
C LYS A 29 3.29 9.21 12.65
N PHE A 30 3.76 9.85 11.59
CA PHE A 30 4.76 9.29 10.68
C PHE A 30 6.07 10.02 10.90
N TYR A 31 7.08 9.30 11.37
CA TYR A 31 8.39 9.86 11.71
C TYR A 31 9.31 9.82 10.49
N ALA A 32 10.04 10.91 10.26
CA ALA A 32 10.99 10.98 9.16
C ALA A 32 12.19 10.05 9.42
N GLN A 33 12.56 9.24 8.43
CA GLN A 33 13.69 8.32 8.54
C GLN A 33 15.01 9.09 8.76
N GLY A 34 15.87 8.54 9.62
CA GLY A 34 17.18 9.13 9.92
C GLY A 34 17.15 10.43 10.72
N LYS A 35 15.97 10.89 11.16
CA LYS A 35 15.79 12.09 12.00
C LYS A 35 15.44 11.73 13.44
N SER A 36 15.39 12.75 14.30
CA SER A 36 14.94 12.54 15.69
C SER A 36 13.46 12.15 15.71
N ASN A 37 13.04 11.45 16.78
CA ASN A 37 11.62 11.14 17.02
C ASN A 37 10.78 12.40 17.30
N GLU A 38 11.37 13.59 17.20
CA GLU A 38 10.64 14.85 17.27
C GLU A 38 10.16 15.34 15.90
N THR A 39 10.76 14.83 14.82
CA THR A 39 10.43 15.18 13.44
C THR A 39 9.40 14.22 12.85
N TYR A 40 8.16 14.67 12.73
CA TYR A 40 7.05 13.83 12.24
C TYR A 40 5.94 14.61 11.54
N VAL A 41 5.16 13.91 10.74
CA VAL A 41 3.86 14.35 10.23
C VAL A 41 2.76 13.72 11.08
N TYR A 42 1.88 14.52 11.67
CA TYR A 42 0.73 14.03 12.43
C TYR A 42 -0.56 14.33 11.69
N PHE A 43 -1.41 13.31 11.51
CA PHE A 43 -2.72 13.45 10.89
C PHE A 43 -3.83 13.55 11.95
N HIS A 44 -4.69 14.54 11.77
CA HIS A 44 -5.71 14.90 12.74
C HIS A 44 -6.75 13.78 12.93
N LEU A 45 -7.09 13.49 14.19
CA LEU A 45 -7.92 12.34 14.57
C LEU A 45 -9.32 12.30 13.94
N TYR A 46 -9.90 13.44 13.56
CA TYR A 46 -11.32 13.51 13.18
C TYR A 46 -11.56 13.22 11.70
N ASP A 47 -10.71 13.73 10.80
CA ASP A 47 -10.92 13.61 9.36
C ASP A 47 -9.79 12.89 8.62
N GLY A 48 -8.60 12.75 9.22
CA GLY A 48 -7.40 12.19 8.55
C GLY A 48 -6.90 13.02 7.38
N ARG A 49 -7.52 14.18 7.11
CA ARG A 49 -7.25 15.05 5.96
C ARG A 49 -6.60 16.37 6.32
N LYS A 50 -6.39 16.61 7.60
CA LYS A 50 -5.56 17.69 8.12
C LYS A 50 -4.30 17.09 8.72
N CYS A 51 -3.16 17.70 8.48
CA CYS A 51 -1.91 17.31 9.12
C CYS A 51 -1.14 18.52 9.65
N ILE A 52 -0.23 18.25 10.58
CA ILE A 52 0.79 19.19 11.02
C ILE A 52 2.16 18.53 10.83
N LEU A 53 3.15 19.34 10.48
CA LEU A 53 4.54 18.95 10.44
C LEU A 53 5.19 19.46 11.73
N ARG A 54 5.86 18.58 12.47
CA ARG A 54 6.69 18.96 13.63
C ARG A 54 8.15 18.95 13.19
N GLU A 55 8.86 20.03 13.50
CA GLU A 55 10.22 20.35 13.03
C GLU A 55 10.31 20.62 11.51
N TYR A 56 11.54 20.81 11.03
CA TYR A 56 11.84 20.98 9.61
C TYR A 56 11.87 19.64 8.89
N ILE A 57 10.87 19.44 8.02
CA ILE A 57 10.76 18.30 7.13
C ILE A 57 11.04 18.77 5.70
N SER A 58 12.00 18.14 5.04
CA SER A 58 12.32 18.36 3.63
C SER A 58 11.31 17.64 2.75
N ALA A 59 11.11 18.12 1.53
CA ALA A 59 10.34 17.39 0.53
C ALA A 59 10.96 16.00 0.23
N ASP A 60 12.29 15.90 0.33
CA ASP A 60 13.06 14.68 0.09
C ASP A 60 13.15 13.76 1.33
N ASP A 61 12.61 14.15 2.48
CA ASP A 61 12.56 13.26 3.63
C ASP A 61 11.59 12.10 3.34
N THR A 62 12.01 10.91 3.74
CA THR A 62 11.26 9.67 3.54
C THR A 62 10.61 9.18 4.82
N PHE A 63 9.47 8.51 4.65
CA PHE A 63 8.66 7.93 5.72
C PHE A 63 8.38 6.47 5.42
N GLU A 64 8.63 5.62 6.40
CA GLU A 64 8.21 4.22 6.34
C GLU A 64 6.79 4.10 6.88
N VAL A 65 5.87 3.68 6.01
CA VAL A 65 4.46 3.50 6.33
C VAL A 65 4.16 2.01 6.34
N GLU A 66 3.71 1.50 7.47
CA GLU A 66 3.18 0.15 7.61
C GLU A 66 1.69 0.21 7.91
N TYR A 67 0.87 -0.46 7.10
CA TYR A 67 -0.58 -0.49 7.28
C TYR A 67 -1.14 -1.86 6.94
N GLU A 68 -2.31 -2.19 7.48
CA GLU A 68 -3.01 -3.44 7.19
C GLU A 68 -4.30 -3.10 6.44
N GLU A 69 -4.53 -3.75 5.31
CA GLU A 69 -5.71 -3.55 4.48
C GLU A 69 -6.39 -4.90 4.20
N GLU A 70 -7.72 -4.90 4.20
CA GLU A 70 -8.51 -6.03 3.75
C GLU A 70 -8.46 -6.11 2.22
N ILE A 71 -7.99 -7.25 1.70
CA ILE A 71 -7.87 -7.41 0.24
C ILE A 71 -9.23 -7.75 -0.34
N THR A 72 -9.67 -6.91 -1.27
CA THR A 72 -10.80 -7.15 -2.15
C THR A 72 -10.32 -7.22 -3.60
N GLU A 73 -11.17 -7.65 -4.53
CA GLU A 73 -10.81 -7.61 -5.95
C GLU A 73 -10.61 -6.18 -6.50
N GLU A 74 -11.13 -5.17 -5.80
CA GLU A 74 -11.02 -3.75 -6.13
C GLU A 74 -9.76 -3.10 -5.55
N THR A 75 -9.17 -3.69 -4.50
CA THR A 75 -8.00 -3.16 -3.81
C THR A 75 -6.84 -2.97 -4.79
N VAL A 76 -6.25 -1.78 -4.80
CA VAL A 76 -5.09 -1.46 -5.64
C VAL A 76 -3.84 -2.01 -4.98
N ILE A 77 -3.21 -2.98 -5.64
CA ILE A 77 -2.04 -3.67 -5.11
C ILE A 77 -0.77 -3.09 -5.77
N PRO A 78 0.23 -2.65 -4.99
CA PRO A 78 1.44 -2.02 -5.53
C PRO A 78 2.22 -2.92 -6.49
N LYS A 79 2.32 -4.23 -6.22
CA LYS A 79 3.00 -5.22 -7.08
C LYS A 79 2.11 -6.45 -7.24
N LEU A 80 1.15 -6.39 -8.17
CA LEU A 80 0.23 -7.47 -8.47
C LEU A 80 0.85 -8.42 -9.50
N VAL A 81 1.05 -9.68 -9.13
CA VAL A 81 1.48 -10.73 -10.05
C VAL A 81 0.27 -11.47 -10.56
N LYS A 82 0.15 -11.57 -11.87
CA LYS A 82 -0.84 -12.39 -12.56
C LYS A 82 -0.19 -13.63 -13.12
N MET A 83 -0.67 -14.80 -12.71
CA MET A 83 -0.29 -16.08 -13.33
C MET A 83 -1.35 -16.51 -14.34
N TYR A 84 -0.93 -16.83 -15.56
CA TYR A 84 -1.79 -17.36 -16.61
C TYR A 84 -1.87 -18.90 -16.55
N LYS A 85 -2.85 -19.48 -17.25
CA LYS A 85 -3.03 -20.94 -17.32
C LYS A 85 -1.85 -21.66 -17.97
N ASP A 86 -1.14 -21.00 -18.89
CA ASP A 86 0.07 -21.51 -19.56
C ASP A 86 1.34 -21.40 -18.69
N GLY A 87 1.22 -20.94 -17.45
CA GLY A 87 2.32 -20.82 -16.50
C GLY A 87 3.15 -19.54 -16.63
N LYS A 88 2.86 -18.67 -17.60
CA LYS A 88 3.50 -17.35 -17.66
C LYS A 88 3.03 -16.46 -16.52
N MET A 89 3.86 -15.48 -16.18
CA MET A 89 3.56 -14.48 -15.17
C MET A 89 3.81 -13.08 -15.70
N SER A 90 2.96 -12.14 -15.30
CA SER A 90 3.12 -10.70 -15.55
C SER A 90 3.01 -9.95 -14.23
N VAL A 91 3.81 -8.90 -14.06
CA VAL A 91 3.76 -7.99 -12.91
C VAL A 91 3.09 -6.70 -13.34
N TYR A 92 2.14 -6.23 -12.54
CA TYR A 92 1.44 -4.96 -12.71
C TYR A 92 1.68 -4.10 -11.47
N ASN A 93 2.06 -2.84 -11.69
CA ASN A 93 2.25 -1.89 -10.61
C ASN A 93 0.98 -1.07 -10.39
N ASP A 94 0.51 -0.97 -9.15
CA ASP A 94 -0.69 -0.21 -8.77
C ASP A 94 -1.95 -0.66 -9.54
N TYR A 95 -2.23 -1.97 -9.50
CA TYR A 95 -3.39 -2.59 -10.16
C TYR A 95 -4.24 -3.39 -9.18
N SER A 96 -5.55 -3.45 -9.45
CA SER A 96 -6.47 -4.36 -8.78
C SER A 96 -6.68 -5.65 -9.58
N ILE A 97 -7.16 -6.70 -8.90
CA ILE A 97 -7.55 -7.97 -9.53
C ILE A 97 -8.63 -7.70 -10.59
N LYS A 98 -9.66 -6.94 -10.24
CA LYS A 98 -10.77 -6.61 -11.12
C LYS A 98 -10.30 -5.89 -12.40
N ARG A 99 -9.37 -4.94 -12.27
CA ARG A 99 -8.81 -4.23 -13.43
C ARG A 99 -7.98 -5.15 -14.33
N SER A 100 -7.37 -6.19 -13.77
CA SER A 100 -6.50 -7.11 -14.52
C SER A 100 -7.18 -8.42 -14.95
N LEU A 101 -8.48 -8.61 -14.66
CA LEU A 101 -9.22 -9.87 -14.80
C LEU A 101 -9.30 -10.46 -16.23
N LEU A 102 -8.98 -9.69 -17.27
CA LEU A 102 -9.01 -10.12 -18.68
C LEU A 102 -8.07 -11.32 -18.94
N TYR A 103 -8.25 -12.05 -20.03
CA TYR A 103 -7.35 -13.14 -20.45
C TYR A 103 -7.23 -14.32 -19.46
N SER A 104 -8.30 -14.61 -18.71
CA SER A 104 -8.46 -15.82 -17.90
C SER A 104 -7.24 -16.16 -17.00
N PRO A 105 -6.98 -15.34 -15.98
CA PRO A 105 -5.97 -15.64 -14.97
C PRO A 105 -6.19 -17.01 -14.35
N LYS A 106 -5.09 -17.66 -13.95
CA LYS A 106 -5.10 -18.85 -13.09
C LYS A 106 -5.06 -18.45 -11.62
N ALA A 107 -4.26 -17.44 -11.28
CA ALA A 107 -4.14 -16.93 -9.92
C ALA A 107 -3.56 -15.51 -9.91
N TYR A 108 -3.77 -14.80 -8.80
CA TYR A 108 -3.07 -13.56 -8.49
C TYR A 108 -2.30 -13.67 -7.18
N TYR A 109 -1.16 -12.98 -7.14
CA TYR A 109 -0.30 -12.90 -5.99
C TYR A 109 0.11 -11.45 -5.73
N ILE A 110 0.43 -11.15 -4.47
CA ILE A 110 1.20 -9.97 -4.11
C ILE A 110 2.68 -10.35 -4.16
N LEU A 111 3.50 -9.59 -4.87
CA LEU A 111 4.96 -9.72 -4.80
C LEU A 111 5.49 -8.87 -3.64
N ASN A 112 5.95 -9.54 -2.60
CA ASN A 112 6.53 -8.92 -1.41
C ASN A 112 7.94 -8.39 -1.72
N ASP A 113 8.46 -7.50 -0.87
CA ASP A 113 9.78 -6.88 -1.08
C ASP A 113 10.95 -7.86 -0.93
N ASP A 114 10.75 -8.96 -0.19
CA ASP A 114 11.70 -10.07 -0.08
C ASP A 114 11.64 -11.06 -1.26
N LEU A 115 10.92 -10.69 -2.33
CA LEU A 115 10.67 -11.47 -3.55
C LEU A 115 9.81 -12.73 -3.33
N THR A 116 9.26 -12.94 -2.14
CA THR A 116 8.24 -13.96 -1.91
C THR A 116 6.91 -13.51 -2.52
N MET A 117 6.02 -14.47 -2.76
CA MET A 117 4.69 -14.20 -3.32
C MET A 117 3.60 -14.70 -2.37
N THR A 118 2.63 -13.86 -2.08
CA THR A 118 1.45 -14.22 -1.30
C THR A 118 0.28 -14.46 -2.25
N LEU A 119 -0.26 -15.69 -2.28
CA LEU A 119 -1.45 -16.01 -3.07
C LEU A 119 -2.67 -15.30 -2.47
N ILE A 120 -3.39 -14.54 -3.30
CA ILE A 120 -4.56 -13.77 -2.84
C ILE A 120 -5.85 -14.09 -3.58
N TRP A 121 -5.75 -14.70 -4.77
CA TRP A 121 -6.91 -15.03 -5.59
C TRP A 121 -6.60 -16.23 -6.46
N LYS A 122 -7.54 -17.16 -6.57
CA LYS A 122 -7.38 -18.38 -7.38
C LYS A 122 -8.74 -18.91 -7.82
N ASP A 123 -8.79 -19.44 -9.05
CA ASP A 123 -9.95 -20.18 -9.57
C ASP A 123 -11.30 -19.43 -9.52
N GLY A 124 -11.28 -18.09 -9.55
CA GLY A 124 -12.49 -17.26 -9.54
C GLY A 124 -12.75 -16.51 -8.25
N GLU A 125 -12.01 -16.79 -7.18
CA GLU A 125 -12.34 -16.33 -5.83
C GLU A 125 -11.09 -15.84 -5.08
N LEU A 126 -11.29 -14.92 -4.13
CA LEU A 126 -10.26 -14.51 -3.17
C LEU A 126 -9.92 -15.66 -2.23
N VAL A 127 -8.66 -15.76 -1.83
CA VAL A 127 -8.23 -16.70 -0.80
C VAL A 127 -8.56 -16.12 0.57
N GLU A 128 -9.06 -16.96 1.48
CA GLU A 128 -9.42 -16.57 2.85
C GLU A 128 -8.21 -16.32 3.74
#